data_AF-A0A7G8TDY2-F1
#
_entry.id   AF-A0A7G8TDY2-F1
#
_cell.length_a   1.000
_cell.length_b   1.000
_cell.length_c   1.000
_cell.angle_alpha   90.00
_cell.angle_beta   90.00
_cell.angle_gamma   90.00
#
_symmetry.space_group_name_H-M   'P 1'
#
loop_
_entity.id
_entity.type
_entity.pdbx_description
1 polymer ?
#
loop_
_entity_poly.entity_id
_entity_poly.type
_entity_poly.pdbx_seq_one_letter_code
_entity_poly.pdbx_strand_id
1 'polypeptide(L)'
;MYDITNIARRYFSVKLTAEDEDGKEHTTVVEVGPPRLKMLREMMDIAVKATKEAESGETKTVENVIAELRDIIRKMLNKNKSGYKVPNEYVEAMDFDEMIGLLNAFFDWMNQTKQNDPN
;
A
#
# COMPACT_ATOMS: atom_id res chain seq x y z
N MET A 1 -5.84 27.97 8.10
CA MET A 1 -5.30 26.77 7.41
C MET A 1 -3.90 26.55 7.98
N TYR A 2 -3.61 25.41 8.59
CA TYR A 2 -2.29 25.16 9.21
C TYR A 2 -1.24 25.04 8.09
N ASP A 3 -0.22 25.89 8.12
CA ASP A 3 0.85 25.87 7.13
C ASP A 3 1.87 24.78 7.49
N ILE A 4 1.85 23.71 6.70
CA ILE A 4 2.61 22.47 6.94
C ILE A 4 3.93 22.46 6.15
N THR A 5 4.31 23.60 5.55
CA THR A 5 5.55 23.72 4.77
C THR A 5 6.82 23.45 5.58
N ASN A 6 6.76 23.61 6.92
CA ASN A 6 7.87 23.31 7.82
C ASN A 6 7.97 21.84 8.28
N ILE A 7 7.04 20.95 7.91
CA ILE A 7 7.17 19.52 8.22
C ILE A 7 7.88 18.83 7.05
N ALA A 8 9.04 18.25 7.33
CA ALA A 8 9.78 17.45 6.36
C ALA A 8 8.89 16.33 5.81
N ARG A 9 8.58 16.37 4.51
CA ARG A 9 7.77 15.33 3.87
C ARG A 9 8.60 14.07 3.73
N ARG A 10 8.26 13.06 4.51
CA ARG A 10 8.89 11.74 4.49
C ARG A 10 8.26 10.90 3.38
N TYR A 11 9.08 10.09 2.71
CA TYR A 11 8.65 9.19 1.66
C TYR A 11 9.14 7.78 1.92
N PHE A 12 8.29 6.80 1.64
CA PHE A 12 8.57 5.37 1.69
C PHE A 12 8.92 4.89 0.29
N SER A 13 10.14 4.40 0.09
CA SER A 13 10.58 3.91 -1.21
C SER A 13 10.11 2.48 -1.43
N VAL A 14 9.30 2.28 -2.47
CA VAL A 14 8.80 0.96 -2.89
C VAL A 14 9.41 0.62 -4.24
N LYS A 15 10.09 -0.52 -4.32
CA LYS A 15 10.54 -1.10 -5.59
C LYS A 15 9.45 -2.06 -6.07
N LEU A 16 8.87 -1.77 -7.23
CA LEU A 16 7.87 -2.58 -7.89
C LEU A 16 8.54 -3.30 -9.06
N THR A 17 8.26 -4.58 -9.20
CA THR A 17 8.74 -5.40 -10.32
C THR A 17 7.53 -6.09 -10.93
N ALA A 18 7.44 -6.10 -12.26
CA ALA A 18 6.42 -6.83 -13.01
C ALA A 18 7.09 -7.52 -14.20
N GLU A 19 6.57 -8.67 -14.60
CA GLU A 19 6.97 -9.37 -15.82
C GLU A 19 5.92 -9.10 -16.91
N ASP A 20 6.35 -8.58 -18.05
CA ASP A 20 5.48 -8.35 -19.21
C ASP A 20 5.21 -9.66 -19.97
N GLU A 21 4.22 -9.66 -20.89
CA GLU A 21 3.85 -10.82 -21.72
C GLU A 21 5.03 -11.38 -22.56
N ASP A 22 6.09 -10.59 -22.77
CA ASP A 22 7.33 -10.97 -23.46
C ASP A 22 8.39 -11.59 -22.52
N GLY A 23 8.08 -11.83 -21.24
CA GLY A 23 8.99 -12.40 -20.24
C GLY A 23 10.11 -11.45 -19.80
N LYS A 24 9.91 -10.13 -19.98
CA LYS A 24 10.86 -9.10 -19.53
C LYS A 24 10.43 -8.52 -18.20
N GLU A 25 11.36 -8.48 -17.25
CA GLU A 25 11.15 -7.83 -15.97
C GLU A 25 11.27 -6.30 -16.10
N HIS A 26 10.18 -5.61 -15.81
CA HIS A 26 10.12 -4.17 -15.65
C HIS A 26 10.18 -3.82 -14.17
N THR A 27 11.18 -3.02 -13.79
CA THR A 27 11.34 -2.54 -12.42
C THR A 27 11.13 -1.04 -12.37
N THR A 28 10.32 -0.56 -11.42
CA THR A 28 10.15 0.85 -11.13
C THR A 28 10.27 1.12 -9.63
N VAL A 29 10.75 2.31 -9.26
CA VAL A 29 10.87 2.74 -7.86
C VAL A 29 9.94 3.92 -7.64
N VAL A 30 9.09 3.81 -6.62
CA VAL A 30 8.04 4.76 -6.30
C VAL A 30 8.22 5.26 -4.87
N GLU A 31 8.30 6.58 -4.69
CA GLU A 31 8.40 7.24 -3.39
C GLU A 31 7.00 7.60 -2.85
N VAL A 32 6.43 6.73 -2.03
CA VAL A 32 5.08 6.86 -1.47
C VAL A 32 5.05 7.80 -0.27
N GLY A 33 4.09 8.73 -0.25
CA GLY A 33 3.93 9.65 0.89
C GLY A 33 3.12 9.05 2.05
N PRO A 34 3.10 9.69 3.24
CA PRO A 34 2.28 9.24 4.35
C PRO A 34 0.79 9.18 3.94
N PRO A 35 0.03 8.19 4.43
CA PRO A 35 -1.37 8.02 4.07
C PRO A 35 -2.22 9.13 4.72
N ARG A 36 -3.36 9.44 4.09
CA ARG A 36 -4.36 10.33 4.72
C ARG A 36 -5.16 9.50 5.73
N LEU A 37 -5.75 10.15 6.74
CA LEU A 37 -6.64 9.49 7.73
C LEU A 37 -7.74 8.64 7.07
N LYS A 38 -8.31 9.11 5.96
CA LYS A 38 -9.32 8.35 5.20
C LYS A 38 -8.77 6.99 4.73
N MET A 39 -7.55 6.98 4.20
CA MET A 39 -6.90 5.78 3.69
C MET A 39 -6.52 4.81 4.83
N LEU A 40 -6.07 5.34 5.96
CA LEU A 40 -5.78 4.53 7.15
C LEU A 40 -7.03 3.82 7.67
N ARG A 41 -8.19 4.50 7.64
CA ARG A 41 -9.48 3.89 8.01
C ARG A 41 -9.85 2.77 7.04
N GLU A 42 -9.77 3.03 5.74
CA GLU A 42 -10.03 2.02 4.71
C GLU A 42 -9.13 0.78 4.90
N MET A 43 -7.83 0.96 5.17
CA MET A 43 -6.91 -0.16 5.46
C MET A 43 -7.30 -0.97 6.69
N MET A 44 -7.66 -0.30 7.79
CA MET A 44 -8.08 -0.95 9.02
C MET A 44 -9.40 -1.72 8.83
N ASP A 45 -10.34 -1.16 8.09
CA ASP A 45 -11.62 -1.81 7.79
C ASP A 45 -11.40 -3.12 7.01
N ILE A 46 -10.50 -3.11 6.03
CA ILE A 46 -10.13 -4.33 5.29
C ILE A 46 -9.45 -5.35 6.22
N ALA A 47 -8.50 -4.93 7.05
CA ALA A 47 -7.81 -5.83 7.97
C ALA A 47 -8.81 -6.49 8.95
N VAL A 48 -9.76 -5.73 9.47
CA VAL A 48 -10.83 -6.24 10.34
C VAL A 48 -11.73 -7.23 9.59
N LYS A 49 -12.12 -6.93 8.34
CA LYS A 49 -12.89 -7.87 7.51
C LYS A 49 -12.11 -9.16 7.28
N ALA A 50 -10.83 -9.07 6.89
CA ALA A 50 -9.96 -10.22 6.67
C ALA A 50 -9.89 -11.14 7.90
N THR A 51 -9.76 -10.57 9.11
CA THR A 51 -9.74 -11.35 10.35
C THR A 51 -11.08 -12.01 10.70
N LYS A 52 -12.21 -11.30 10.52
CA LYS A 52 -13.55 -11.84 10.78
C LYS A 52 -13.98 -12.90 9.78
N GLU A 53 -13.54 -12.78 8.55
CA GLU A 53 -13.95 -13.65 7.44
C GLU A 53 -13.07 -14.90 7.35
N ALA A 54 -11.85 -14.86 7.89
CA ALA A 54 -11.05 -16.06 8.13
C ALA A 54 -11.75 -17.04 9.10
N GLU A 55 -12.64 -16.56 9.98
CA GLU A 55 -13.40 -17.38 10.91
C GLU A 55 -14.67 -17.99 10.28
N SER A 56 -15.18 -17.44 9.16
CA SER A 56 -16.43 -17.91 8.51
C SER A 56 -16.22 -18.95 7.40
N GLY A 57 -15.00 -19.12 6.90
CA GLY A 57 -14.61 -20.27 6.04
C GLY A 57 -15.17 -20.26 4.60
N GLU A 58 -15.78 -19.16 4.15
CA GLU A 58 -16.31 -19.05 2.78
C GLU A 58 -15.22 -18.60 1.77
N THR A 59 -15.01 -19.38 0.70
CA THR A 59 -13.98 -19.11 -0.33
C THR A 59 -14.23 -17.83 -1.14
N LYS A 60 -15.50 -17.45 -1.32
CA LYS A 60 -15.91 -16.26 -2.10
C LYS A 60 -15.53 -14.94 -1.41
N THR A 61 -15.30 -14.97 -0.11
CA THR A 61 -15.03 -13.79 0.72
C THR A 61 -13.55 -13.44 0.72
N VAL A 62 -12.67 -14.43 0.64
CA VAL A 62 -11.21 -14.23 0.51
C VAL A 62 -10.86 -13.48 -0.79
N GLU A 63 -11.51 -13.82 -1.91
CA GLU A 63 -11.32 -13.10 -3.18
C GLU A 63 -11.73 -11.63 -3.09
N ASN A 64 -12.80 -11.32 -2.36
CA ASN A 64 -13.25 -9.95 -2.15
C ASN A 64 -12.24 -9.15 -1.32
N VAL A 65 -11.71 -9.74 -0.25
CA VAL A 65 -10.66 -9.11 0.58
C VAL A 65 -9.41 -8.85 -0.23
N ILE A 66 -8.97 -9.81 -1.07
CA ILE A 66 -7.82 -9.64 -1.96
C ILE A 66 -8.05 -8.49 -2.95
N ALA A 67 -9.24 -8.39 -3.54
CA ALA A 67 -9.59 -7.30 -4.45
C ALA A 67 -9.58 -5.93 -3.75
N GLU A 68 -10.14 -5.85 -2.53
CA GLU A 68 -10.11 -4.61 -1.72
C GLU A 68 -8.66 -4.23 -1.35
N LEU A 69 -7.81 -5.21 -0.98
CA LEU A 69 -6.39 -4.98 -0.68
C LEU A 69 -5.64 -4.42 -1.89
N ARG A 70 -5.84 -5.03 -3.07
CA ARG A 70 -5.25 -4.55 -4.33
C ARG A 70 -5.63 -3.11 -4.62
N ASP A 71 -6.90 -2.75 -4.47
CA ASP A 71 -7.37 -1.38 -4.71
C ASP A 71 -6.71 -0.37 -3.73
N ILE A 72 -6.57 -0.74 -2.46
CA ILE A 72 -5.88 0.11 -1.48
C ILE A 72 -4.40 0.26 -1.80
N ILE A 73 -3.69 -0.82 -2.13
CA ILE A 73 -2.28 -0.77 -2.50
C ILE A 73 -2.10 0.12 -3.73
N ARG A 74 -2.96 -0.03 -4.73
CA ARG A 74 -2.97 0.83 -5.91
C ARG A 74 -3.15 2.31 -5.56
N LYS A 75 -4.13 2.63 -4.70
CA LYS A 75 -4.32 4.00 -4.19
C LYS A 75 -3.10 4.51 -3.43
N MET A 76 -2.41 3.63 -2.73
CA MET A 76 -1.20 3.95 -1.95
C MET A 76 -0.06 4.34 -2.87
N LEU A 77 0.24 3.45 -3.81
CA LEU A 77 1.33 3.59 -4.77
C LEU A 77 1.13 4.79 -5.69
N ASN A 78 -0.11 5.07 -6.11
CA ASN A 78 -0.45 6.27 -6.89
C ASN A 78 -0.26 7.59 -6.11
N LYS A 79 -0.25 7.53 -4.78
CA LYS A 79 -0.01 8.69 -3.92
C LYS A 79 1.49 8.86 -3.65
N ASN A 80 2.25 8.93 -4.73
CA ASN A 80 3.70 9.09 -4.70
C ASN A 80 4.13 10.53 -5.00
N LYS A 81 5.40 10.81 -4.69
CA LYS A 81 6.03 12.11 -4.86
C LYS A 81 6.10 12.58 -6.31
N SER A 82 6.35 11.65 -7.23
CA SER A 82 6.52 11.96 -8.66
C SER A 82 5.19 12.18 -9.39
N GLY A 83 4.06 11.91 -8.74
CA GLY A 83 2.75 11.90 -9.39
C GLY A 83 2.62 10.81 -10.46
N TYR A 84 3.52 9.82 -10.45
CA TYR A 84 3.52 8.72 -11.40
C TYR A 84 2.28 7.85 -11.18
N LYS A 85 1.54 7.55 -12.24
CA LYS A 85 0.45 6.58 -12.15
C LYS A 85 1.04 5.19 -12.29
N VAL A 86 1.01 4.43 -11.20
CA VAL A 86 1.50 3.05 -11.19
C VAL A 86 0.55 2.18 -12.01
N PRO A 87 1.05 1.51 -13.06
CA PRO A 87 0.26 0.57 -13.86
C PRO A 87 -0.31 -0.55 -13.00
N ASN A 88 -1.47 -1.07 -13.40
CA ASN A 88 -2.14 -2.13 -12.65
C ASN A 88 -1.36 -3.43 -12.65
N GLU A 89 -0.60 -3.69 -13.73
CA GLU A 89 0.24 -4.88 -13.90
C GLU A 89 1.13 -5.14 -12.67
N TYR A 90 1.72 -4.09 -12.09
CA TYR A 90 2.54 -4.22 -10.89
C TYR A 90 1.76 -4.72 -9.66
N VAL A 91 0.48 -4.38 -9.53
CA VAL A 91 -0.36 -4.79 -8.39
C VAL A 91 -1.04 -6.14 -8.68
N GLU A 92 -1.33 -6.41 -9.94
CA GLU A 92 -1.91 -7.67 -10.40
C GLU A 92 -0.91 -8.83 -10.37
N ALA A 93 0.37 -8.53 -10.63
CA ALA A 93 1.48 -9.47 -10.50
C ALA A 93 1.80 -9.84 -9.05
N MET A 94 1.41 -9.01 -8.07
CA MET A 94 1.67 -9.30 -6.66
C MET A 94 0.81 -10.46 -6.15
N ASP A 95 1.47 -11.36 -5.42
CA ASP A 95 0.79 -12.36 -4.62
C ASP A 95 0.29 -11.80 -3.27
N PHE A 96 -0.47 -12.60 -2.53
CA PHE A 96 -1.06 -12.18 -1.26
C PHE A 96 -0.01 -11.88 -0.19
N ASP A 97 1.07 -12.63 -0.15
CA ASP A 97 2.14 -12.47 0.84
C ASP A 97 2.95 -11.19 0.56
N GLU A 98 3.21 -10.88 -0.71
CA GLU A 98 3.83 -9.64 -1.15
C GLU A 98 2.97 -8.42 -0.81
N MET A 99 1.65 -8.52 -1.02
CA MET A 99 0.71 -7.46 -0.66
C MET A 99 0.70 -7.19 0.85
N ILE A 100 0.64 -8.23 1.67
CA ILE A 100 0.72 -8.11 3.13
C ILE A 100 2.09 -7.56 3.55
N GLY A 101 3.17 -8.07 2.95
CA GLY A 101 4.54 -7.63 3.22
C GLY A 101 4.73 -6.14 2.95
N LEU A 102 4.20 -5.64 1.83
CA LEU A 102 4.21 -4.21 1.50
C LEU A 102 3.48 -3.39 2.55
N LEU A 103 2.27 -3.81 2.94
CA LEU A 103 1.46 -3.10 3.92
C LEU A 103 2.15 -3.07 5.30
N ASN A 104 2.70 -4.20 5.76
CA ASN A 104 3.43 -4.28 7.02
C ASN A 104 4.66 -3.36 7.00
N ALA A 105 5.48 -3.42 5.94
CA ALA A 105 6.64 -2.54 5.79
C ALA A 105 6.26 -1.06 5.78
N PHE A 106 5.12 -0.71 5.16
CA PHE A 106 4.58 0.64 5.16
C PHE A 106 4.10 1.09 6.56
N PHE A 107 3.40 0.22 7.29
CA PHE A 107 2.99 0.49 8.67
C PHE A 107 4.18 0.60 9.63
N ASP A 108 5.19 -0.24 9.48
CA ASP A 108 6.42 -0.18 10.27
C ASP A 108 7.18 1.12 10.00
N TRP A 109 7.33 1.51 8.73
CA TRP A 109 7.88 2.81 8.38
C TRP A 109 7.08 3.97 9.01
N MET A 110 5.75 3.91 8.99
CA MET A 110 4.92 4.91 9.68
C MET A 110 5.15 4.94 11.20
N ASN A 111 5.34 3.78 11.83
CA ASN A 111 5.60 3.70 13.27
C ASN A 111 7.00 4.23 13.62
N GLN A 112 8.01 3.89 12.83
CA GLN A 112 9.38 4.40 13.00
C GLN A 112 9.45 5.91 12.76
N THR A 113 8.73 6.41 11.76
CA THR A 113 8.67 7.85 11.49
C THR A 113 7.96 8.59 12.62
N LYS A 114 6.89 8.05 13.22
CA LYS A 114 6.30 8.62 14.45
C LYS A 114 7.29 8.68 15.61
N GLN A 115 8.14 7.66 15.80
CA GLN A 115 9.15 7.66 16.87
C GLN A 115 10.28 8.68 16.64
N ASN A 116 10.61 8.96 15.37
CA ASN A 116 11.65 9.91 14.98
C ASN A 116 11.13 11.35 14.74
N ASP A 117 9.86 11.64 15.01
CA ASP A 117 9.30 13.00 15.00
C ASP A 117 9.17 13.48 16.46
N PRO A 118 9.96 14.47 16.93
CA PRO A 118 9.88 14.97 18.30
C PRO A 118 8.70 15.91 18.56
N ASN A 119 7.71 15.98 17.66
CA ASN A 119 6.56 16.90 17.75
C ASN A 119 5.25 16.18 18.02
#